data_AF-A0A7L5ZG35-F1
#
_entry.id   AF-A0A7L5ZG35-F1
#
_cell.length_a   1.000
_cell.length_b   1.000
_cell.length_c   1.000
_cell.angle_alpha   90.00
_cell.angle_beta   90.00
_cell.angle_gamma   90.00
#
_symmetry.space_group_name_H-M   'P 1'
#
loop_
_entity.id
_entity.type
_entity.pdbx_description
1 polymer ?
#
loop_
_entity_poly.entity_id
_entity_poly.type
_entity_poly.pdbx_seq_one_letter_code
_entity_poly.pdbx_strand_id
1 'polypeptide(L)'
;MTVLHLDPGVFGFMVFVAALIGAFQLIGDLVVGGPPDVADAAVWAAIVFVLCLLSVPISFLWTLKRLQRHGWVVGYFDPTATLLVHADAEGAWEMSDHHAARRGRQLARPFRQRVFRHLSDEADRHGAVIVATTLVPKLARSYEADMPGLAVVDDRRRDPIGRRLHHLRREPAPTPEKAN
;
A
#
# COMPACT_ATOMS: atom_id res chain seq x y z
N MET A 1 -10.88 -5.13 7.62
CA MET A 1 -11.69 -4.57 6.53
C MET A 1 -12.80 -5.54 6.21
N THR A 2 -14.04 -5.19 6.51
CA THR A 2 -15.22 -5.86 5.95
C THR A 2 -15.39 -5.42 4.50
N VAL A 3 -15.91 -6.30 3.64
CA VAL A 3 -16.17 -6.05 2.20
C VAL A 3 -17.00 -4.77 1.96
N LEU A 4 -17.71 -4.30 2.99
CA LEU A 4 -18.54 -3.10 3.03
C LEU A 4 -17.80 -1.75 2.86
N HIS A 5 -16.46 -1.72 2.86
CA HIS A 5 -15.67 -0.49 2.72
C HIS A 5 -14.67 -0.54 1.55
N LEU A 6 -14.99 -1.28 0.48
CA LEU A 6 -14.22 -1.24 -0.76
C LEU A 6 -14.34 0.13 -1.43
N ASP A 7 -13.22 0.65 -1.92
CA ASP A 7 -13.20 1.85 -2.75
C ASP A 7 -14.09 1.64 -3.99
N PRO A 8 -14.97 2.61 -4.36
CA PRO A 8 -15.86 2.46 -5.51
C PRO A 8 -15.14 2.16 -6.82
N GLY A 9 -13.92 2.68 -7.00
CA GLY A 9 -13.09 2.40 -8.18
C GLY A 9 -12.60 0.97 -8.20
N VAL A 10 -12.20 0.43 -7.04
CA VAL A 10 -11.81 -0.99 -6.90
C VAL A 10 -13.01 -1.90 -7.18
N PHE A 11 -14.18 -1.60 -6.61
CA PHE A 11 -15.40 -2.37 -6.86
C PHE A 11 -15.79 -2.34 -8.35
N GLY A 12 -15.79 -1.15 -8.96
CA GLY A 12 -16.08 -0.99 -10.39
C GLY A 12 -15.11 -1.76 -11.28
N PHE A 13 -13.81 -1.78 -10.93
CA PHE A 13 -12.82 -2.60 -11.62
C PHE A 13 -13.11 -4.10 -11.52
N MET A 14 -13.51 -4.60 -10.34
CA MET A 14 -13.88 -6.01 -10.17
C MET A 14 -15.08 -6.40 -11.03
N VAL A 15 -16.11 -5.56 -11.05
CA VAL A 15 -17.29 -5.76 -11.91
C VAL A 15 -16.90 -5.78 -13.39
N PHE A 16 -16.03 -4.85 -13.80
CA PHE A 16 -15.53 -4.80 -15.18
C PHE A 16 -14.76 -6.05 -15.58
N VAL A 17 -13.83 -6.53 -14.74
CA VAL A 17 -13.07 -7.76 -15.01
C VAL A 17 -14.00 -8.98 -15.08
N ALA A 18 -14.95 -9.11 -14.16
CA ALA A 18 -15.94 -10.19 -14.19
C ALA A 18 -16.79 -10.17 -15.46
N ALA A 19 -17.27 -8.99 -15.87
CA ALA A 19 -18.05 -8.81 -17.09
C ALA A 19 -17.22 -9.13 -18.35
N LEU A 20 -15.94 -8.77 -18.39
CA LEU A 20 -15.04 -9.13 -19.50
C LEU A 20 -14.92 -10.65 -19.65
N ILE A 21 -14.76 -11.39 -18.56
CA ILE A 21 -14.67 -12.86 -18.63
C ILE A 21 -15.98 -13.46 -19.14
N GLY A 22 -17.14 -12.99 -18.64
CA GLY A 22 -18.43 -13.41 -19.18
C GLY A 22 -18.58 -13.11 -20.68
N ALA A 23 -18.13 -11.93 -21.13
CA ALA A 23 -18.15 -11.57 -22.55
C ALA A 23 -17.21 -12.44 -23.39
N PHE A 24 -16.02 -12.79 -22.88
CA PHE A 24 -15.10 -13.71 -23.56
C PHE A 24 -15.71 -15.11 -23.73
N GLN A 25 -16.47 -15.59 -22.74
CA GLN A 25 -17.18 -16.86 -22.84
C GLN A 25 -18.19 -16.84 -24.00
N LEU A 26 -19.04 -15.80 -24.06
CA LEU A 26 -20.02 -15.63 -25.14
C LEU A 26 -19.38 -15.53 -26.53
N ILE A 27 -18.25 -14.83 -26.65
CA ILE A 27 -17.49 -14.76 -27.90
C ILE A 27 -16.92 -16.13 -28.26
N GLY A 28 -16.40 -16.87 -27.27
CA GLY A 28 -15.91 -18.23 -27.44
C GLY A 28 -16.97 -19.16 -28.01
N ASP A 29 -18.18 -19.13 -27.46
CA ASP A 29 -19.32 -19.93 -27.94
C ASP A 29 -19.62 -19.66 -29.42
N LEU A 30 -19.65 -18.38 -29.80
CA LEU A 30 -19.87 -17.95 -31.19
C LEU A 30 -18.74 -18.43 -32.13
N VAL A 31 -17.48 -18.33 -31.69
CA VAL A 31 -16.31 -18.77 -32.47
C VAL A 31 -16.29 -20.29 -32.68
N VAL A 32 -16.74 -21.05 -31.69
CA VAL A 32 -16.82 -22.52 -31.75
C VAL A 32 -18.10 -23.00 -32.46
N GLY A 33 -18.97 -22.08 -32.89
CA GLY A 33 -20.18 -22.36 -33.66
C GLY A 33 -21.38 -22.81 -32.82
N GLY A 34 -21.31 -22.64 -31.50
CA GLY A 34 -22.42 -22.87 -30.58
C GLY A 34 -23.33 -21.65 -30.44
N PRO A 35 -24.59 -21.83 -29.98
CA PRO A 35 -25.42 -20.71 -29.55
C PRO A 35 -24.81 -20.09 -28.27
N PRO A 36 -24.85 -18.76 -28.11
CA PRO A 36 -24.31 -18.10 -26.91
C PRO A 36 -25.07 -18.53 -25.65
N ASP A 37 -24.37 -19.08 -24.66
CA ASP A 37 -24.96 -19.46 -23.37
C ASP A 37 -24.80 -18.33 -22.33
N VAL A 38 -25.87 -17.55 -22.19
CA VAL A 38 -25.91 -16.42 -21.25
C VAL A 38 -25.86 -16.91 -19.79
N ALA A 39 -26.38 -18.09 -19.49
CA ALA A 39 -26.38 -18.62 -18.13
C ALA A 39 -24.96 -19.03 -17.72
N ASP A 40 -24.25 -19.74 -18.58
CA ASP A 40 -22.85 -20.13 -18.32
C ASP A 40 -21.93 -18.90 -18.22
N ALA A 41 -22.08 -17.93 -19.14
CA ALA A 41 -21.35 -16.66 -19.07
C ALA A 41 -21.61 -15.89 -17.76
N ALA A 42 -22.85 -15.89 -17.26
CA ALA A 42 -23.19 -15.26 -15.98
C ALA A 42 -22.57 -16.01 -14.80
N VAL A 43 -22.53 -17.34 -14.82
CA VAL A 43 -21.86 -18.16 -13.80
C VAL A 43 -20.37 -17.86 -13.75
N TRP A 44 -19.69 -17.81 -14.90
CA TRP A 44 -18.27 -17.46 -14.96
C TRP A 44 -17.98 -16.05 -14.45
N ALA A 45 -18.80 -15.07 -14.85
CA ALA A 45 -18.68 -13.70 -14.33
C ALA A 45 -18.85 -13.67 -12.81
N ALA A 46 -19.85 -14.38 -12.27
CA ALA A 46 -20.08 -14.46 -10.82
C ALA A 46 -18.91 -15.13 -10.08
N ILE A 47 -18.36 -16.23 -10.59
CA ILE A 47 -17.20 -16.91 -10.01
C ILE A 47 -16.00 -15.96 -9.95
N VAL A 48 -15.67 -15.30 -11.06
CA VAL A 48 -14.54 -14.35 -11.12
C VAL A 48 -14.76 -13.19 -10.16
N PHE A 49 -15.97 -12.65 -10.09
CA PHE A 49 -16.31 -11.59 -9.16
C PHE A 49 -16.10 -12.02 -7.70
N VAL A 50 -16.56 -13.21 -7.32
CA VAL A 50 -16.33 -13.78 -5.97
C VAL A 50 -14.84 -13.98 -5.70
N LEU A 51 -14.07 -14.50 -6.67
CA LEU A 51 -12.62 -14.64 -6.53
C LEU A 51 -11.93 -13.28 -6.34
N CYS A 52 -12.34 -12.25 -7.09
CA CYS A 52 -11.86 -10.89 -6.90
C CYS A 52 -12.18 -10.37 -5.48
N LEU A 53 -13.40 -10.56 -5.00
CA LEU A 53 -13.80 -10.16 -3.65
C LEU A 53 -12.97 -10.86 -2.57
N LEU A 54 -12.76 -12.16 -2.69
CA LEU A 54 -11.96 -12.95 -1.75
C LEU A 54 -10.47 -12.60 -1.81
N SER A 55 -9.97 -12.19 -2.98
CA SER A 55 -8.56 -11.83 -3.15
C SER A 55 -8.14 -10.63 -2.29
N VAL A 56 -9.05 -9.71 -1.96
CA VAL A 56 -8.75 -8.52 -1.14
C VAL A 56 -8.37 -8.88 0.29
N PRO A 57 -9.22 -9.53 1.11
CA PRO A 57 -8.82 -9.91 2.46
C PRO A 57 -7.65 -10.90 2.46
N ILE A 58 -7.57 -11.80 1.47
CA ILE A 58 -6.46 -12.75 1.36
C ILE A 58 -5.14 -12.03 1.10
N SER A 59 -5.09 -11.10 0.15
CA SER A 59 -3.88 -10.34 -0.17
C SER A 59 -3.42 -9.47 1.00
N PHE A 60 -4.35 -8.86 1.74
CA PHE A 60 -4.03 -8.10 2.93
C PHE A 60 -3.44 -8.99 4.03
N LEU A 61 -4.09 -10.12 4.36
CA LEU A 61 -3.59 -11.07 5.35
C LEU A 61 -2.23 -11.66 4.96
N TRP A 62 -2.05 -11.98 3.68
CA TRP A 62 -0.78 -12.48 3.17
C TRP A 62 0.32 -11.43 3.27
N THR A 63 0.01 -10.16 2.95
CA THR A 63 0.95 -9.04 3.10
C THR A 63 1.35 -8.86 4.56
N LEU A 64 0.39 -8.79 5.49
CA LEU A 64 0.68 -8.68 6.92
C LEU A 64 1.55 -9.83 7.42
N LYS A 65 1.19 -11.08 7.07
CA LYS A 65 2.01 -12.25 7.42
C LYS A 65 3.42 -12.16 6.85
N ARG A 66 3.58 -11.66 5.62
CA ARG A 66 4.89 -11.46 5.00
C ARG A 66 5.72 -10.44 5.77
N LEU A 67 5.14 -9.30 6.09
CA LEU A 67 5.81 -8.24 6.85
C LEU A 67 6.20 -8.72 8.27
N GLN A 68 5.33 -9.48 8.93
CA GLN A 68 5.63 -10.08 10.24
C GLN A 68 6.80 -11.06 10.23
N ARG A 69 7.18 -11.65 9.08
CA ARG A 69 8.36 -12.53 9.03
C ARG A 69 9.66 -11.81 9.34
N HIS A 70 9.69 -10.48 9.17
CA HIS A 70 10.83 -9.64 9.48
C HIS A 70 10.81 -9.13 10.93
N GLY A 71 9.84 -9.58 11.74
CA GLY A 71 9.74 -9.29 13.17
C GLY A 71 8.38 -8.70 13.51
N TRP A 72 8.32 -7.38 13.62
CA TRP A 72 7.12 -6.68 14.06
C TRP A 72 6.49 -5.85 12.93
N VAL A 73 5.20 -5.58 13.08
CA VAL A 73 4.42 -4.69 12.22
C VAL A 73 3.54 -3.84 13.12
N VAL A 74 3.59 -2.52 12.96
CA VAL A 74 2.76 -1.54 13.68
C VAL A 74 1.92 -0.80 12.66
N GLY A 75 0.64 -0.62 12.97
CA GLY A 75 -0.28 0.17 12.15
C GLY A 75 -0.75 1.41 12.89
N TYR A 76 -0.66 2.54 12.20
CA TYR A 76 -1.27 3.81 12.59
C TYR A 76 -2.54 3.99 11.78
N PHE A 77 -3.65 4.29 12.46
CA PHE A 77 -4.96 4.41 11.82
C PHE A 77 -5.69 5.63 12.36
N ASP A 78 -6.26 6.42 11.45
CA ASP A 78 -7.32 7.36 11.78
C ASP A 78 -8.36 7.41 10.64
N PRO A 79 -9.47 8.14 10.80
CA PRO A 79 -10.51 8.23 9.78
C PRO A 79 -10.05 8.81 8.43
N THR A 80 -8.87 9.43 8.38
CA THR A 80 -8.34 10.15 7.21
C THR A 80 -7.21 9.41 6.51
N ALA A 81 -6.47 8.57 7.23
CA ALA A 81 -5.31 7.87 6.69
C ALA A 81 -4.89 6.65 7.53
N THR A 82 -4.10 5.80 6.88
CA THR A 82 -3.42 4.66 7.50
C THR A 82 -1.95 4.69 7.12
N LEU A 83 -1.09 4.24 8.02
CA LEU A 83 0.33 4.00 7.77
C LEU A 83 0.73 2.69 8.45
N LEU A 84 1.44 1.84 7.72
CA LEU A 84 2.11 0.68 8.32
C LEU A 84 3.59 0.98 8.46
N VAL A 85 4.17 0.50 9.56
CA VAL A 85 5.61 0.47 9.77
C VAL A 85 6.00 -0.94 10.17
N HIS A 86 7.07 -1.45 9.61
CA HIS A 86 7.59 -2.77 9.96
C HIS A 86 9.10 -2.78 9.89
N ALA A 87 9.72 -3.78 10.52
CA ALA A 87 11.13 -4.06 10.28
C ALA A 87 11.33 -4.59 8.85
N ASP A 88 12.40 -4.16 8.19
CA ASP A 88 12.91 -4.79 6.98
C ASP A 88 13.92 -5.90 7.31
N ALA A 89 14.56 -6.49 6.29
CA ALA A 89 15.51 -7.57 6.49
C ALA A 89 16.82 -7.11 7.17
N GLU A 90 17.14 -5.83 7.03
CA GLU A 90 18.31 -5.16 7.61
C GLU A 90 18.02 -4.58 9.01
N GLY A 91 16.78 -4.66 9.48
CA GLY A 91 16.32 -4.14 10.77
C GLY A 91 15.96 -2.66 10.76
N ALA A 92 15.96 -1.99 9.61
CA ALA A 92 15.45 -0.64 9.48
C ALA A 92 13.91 -0.64 9.53
N TRP A 93 13.35 0.50 9.91
CA TRP A 93 11.92 0.71 10.06
C TRP A 93 11.37 1.22 8.73
N GLU A 94 10.80 0.31 7.94
CA GLU A 94 10.21 0.66 6.66
C GLU A 94 8.77 1.16 6.84
N MET A 95 8.54 2.39 6.37
CA MET A 95 7.22 2.97 6.24
C MET A 95 6.57 2.48 4.94
N SER A 96 5.55 1.64 5.07
CA SER A 96 4.81 1.07 3.94
C SER A 96 3.31 1.40 4.01
N ASP A 97 2.65 1.22 2.87
CA ASP A 97 1.19 1.27 2.73
C ASP A 97 0.50 2.52 3.30
N HIS A 98 1.01 3.70 2.90
CA HIS A 98 0.38 4.96 3.24
C HIS A 98 -0.89 5.18 2.40
N HIS A 99 -2.05 4.90 2.99
CA HIS A 99 -3.34 5.19 2.37
C HIS A 99 -3.94 6.48 2.94
N ALA A 100 -4.51 7.32 2.08
CA ALA A 100 -5.30 8.48 2.49
C ALA A 100 -6.72 8.31 1.96
N ALA A 101 -7.71 8.38 2.85
CA ALA A 101 -9.13 8.17 2.54
C ALA A 101 -9.66 9.15 1.48
N ARG A 102 -9.05 10.35 1.37
CA ARG A 102 -9.30 11.31 0.29
C ARG A 102 -7.99 11.92 -0.19
N ARG A 103 -7.65 11.69 -1.46
CA ARG A 103 -6.46 12.27 -2.12
C ARG A 103 -6.66 13.75 -2.42
N GLY A 104 -5.56 14.52 -2.43
CA GLY A 104 -5.52 15.88 -3.01
C GLY A 104 -5.90 17.06 -2.10
N ARG A 105 -6.47 16.84 -0.91
CA ARG A 105 -6.90 17.94 0.00
C ARG A 105 -6.04 18.11 1.27
N GLN A 106 -4.87 17.49 1.32
CA GLN A 106 -4.00 17.47 2.52
C GLN A 106 -4.68 17.00 3.82
N LEU A 107 -5.84 16.33 3.75
CA LEU A 107 -6.62 15.90 4.92
C LEU A 107 -5.84 14.96 5.84
N ALA A 108 -4.94 14.15 5.27
CA ALA A 108 -4.05 13.26 6.02
C ALA A 108 -2.80 13.95 6.60
N ARG A 109 -2.60 15.26 6.37
CA ARG A 109 -1.38 15.95 6.84
C ARG A 109 -1.29 16.00 8.37
N PRO A 110 -2.34 16.35 9.12
CA PRO A 110 -2.28 16.32 10.59
C PRO A 110 -2.00 14.92 11.14
N PHE A 111 -2.58 13.87 10.53
CA PHE A 111 -2.28 12.48 10.86
C PHE A 111 -0.80 12.17 10.65
N ARG A 112 -0.26 12.43 9.45
CA ARG A 112 1.14 12.20 9.14
C ARG A 112 2.07 12.91 10.11
N GLN A 113 1.84 14.20 10.39
CA GLN A 113 2.72 14.97 11.27
C GLN A 113 2.78 14.40 12.69
N ARG A 114 1.64 13.94 13.23
CA ARG A 114 1.62 13.26 14.54
C ARG A 114 2.36 11.95 14.51
N VAL A 115 2.10 11.12 13.50
CA VAL A 115 2.72 9.80 13.36
C VAL A 115 4.22 9.91 13.09
N PHE A 116 4.66 10.82 12.23
CA PHE A 116 6.06 11.01 11.87
C PHE A 116 6.87 11.55 13.04
N ARG A 117 6.30 12.48 13.83
CA ARG A 117 6.92 12.91 15.08
C ARG A 117 7.11 11.75 16.03
N HIS A 118 6.03 11.02 16.34
CA HIS A 118 6.11 9.87 17.24
C HIS A 118 7.09 8.80 16.74
N LEU A 119 7.04 8.46 15.45
CA LEU A 119 7.92 7.46 14.85
C LEU A 119 9.39 7.89 14.90
N SER A 120 9.66 9.18 14.67
CA SER A 120 11.02 9.74 14.79
C SER A 120 11.51 9.67 16.22
N ASP A 121 10.67 10.04 17.20
CA ASP A 121 11.01 9.98 18.62
C ASP A 121 11.31 8.53 19.06
N GLU A 122 10.52 7.55 18.62
CA GLU A 122 10.78 6.14 18.92
C GLU A 122 12.03 5.62 18.19
N ALA A 123 12.22 5.98 16.92
CA ALA A 123 13.40 5.56 16.16
C ALA A 123 14.69 6.10 16.81
N ASP A 124 14.68 7.35 17.27
CA ASP A 124 15.81 7.97 17.96
C ASP A 124 16.11 7.26 19.29
N ARG A 125 15.08 6.88 20.07
CA ARG A 125 15.26 6.10 21.31
C ARG A 125 15.84 4.72 21.08
N HIS A 126 15.49 4.10 19.95
CA HIS A 126 15.91 2.74 19.61
C HIS A 126 17.16 2.69 18.72
N GLY A 127 17.72 3.84 18.32
CA GLY A 127 18.83 3.90 17.37
C GLY A 127 18.47 3.31 16.00
N ALA A 128 17.20 3.39 15.60
CA ALA A 128 16.69 2.80 14.38
C ALA A 128 16.69 3.77 13.21
N VAL A 129 16.99 3.23 12.03
CA VAL A 129 16.88 3.95 10.76
C VAL A 129 15.45 3.88 10.28
N ILE A 130 14.89 4.97 9.78
CA ILE A 130 13.60 4.96 9.09
C ILE A 130 13.85 5.01 7.58
N VAL A 131 13.19 4.13 6.83
CA VAL A 131 13.22 4.09 5.37
C VAL A 131 11.82 4.17 4.77
N ALA A 132 11.70 4.73 3.58
CA ALA A 132 10.46 4.75 2.83
C ALA A 132 10.72 4.79 1.33
N THR A 133 9.86 4.13 0.55
CA THR A 133 9.94 4.18 -0.92
C THR A 133 8.65 4.74 -1.51
N THR A 134 8.78 5.61 -2.51
CA THR A 134 7.61 6.13 -3.25
C THR A 134 7.91 6.37 -4.72
N LEU A 135 6.89 6.12 -5.55
CA LEU A 135 6.88 6.47 -6.98
C LEU A 135 6.42 7.91 -7.24
N VAL A 136 5.95 8.63 -6.21
CA VAL A 136 5.32 9.93 -6.36
C VAL A 136 6.24 11.02 -5.80
N PRO A 137 6.89 11.85 -6.64
CA PRO A 137 7.83 12.88 -6.18
C PRO A 137 7.19 13.88 -5.21
N LYS A 138 5.90 14.21 -5.42
CA LYS A 138 5.15 15.10 -4.53
C LYS A 138 4.97 14.49 -3.13
N LEU A 139 4.85 13.16 -3.03
CA LEU A 139 4.74 12.48 -1.75
C LEU A 139 6.08 12.45 -1.02
N ALA A 140 7.18 12.19 -1.74
CA ALA A 140 8.54 12.26 -1.17
C ALA A 140 8.79 13.62 -0.51
N ARG A 141 8.55 14.72 -1.26
CA ARG A 141 8.68 16.09 -0.72
C ARG A 141 7.77 16.36 0.48
N SER A 142 6.56 15.79 0.48
CA SER A 142 5.65 15.94 1.63
C SER A 142 6.19 15.20 2.85
N TYR A 143 6.88 14.07 2.66
CA TYR A 143 7.47 13.33 3.76
C TYR A 143 8.69 14.04 4.34
N GLU A 144 9.59 14.52 3.48
CA GLU A 144 10.75 15.33 3.92
C GLU A 144 10.30 16.57 4.71
N ALA A 145 9.20 17.22 4.28
CA ALA A 145 8.66 18.38 4.98
C ALA A 145 7.99 18.04 6.33
N ASP A 146 7.39 16.85 6.46
CA ASP A 146 6.66 16.45 7.67
C ASP A 146 7.54 15.64 8.66
N MET A 147 8.71 15.11 8.24
CA MET A 147 9.65 14.34 9.07
C MET A 147 11.07 14.92 8.96
N PRO A 148 11.50 15.76 9.91
CA PRO A 148 12.87 16.28 9.93
C PRO A 148 13.92 15.16 9.97
N GLY A 149 14.94 15.28 9.11
CA GLY A 149 16.02 14.28 8.97
C GLY A 149 15.73 13.18 7.94
N LEU A 150 14.49 13.07 7.44
CA LEU A 150 14.17 12.20 6.31
C LEU A 150 14.52 12.90 5.01
N ALA A 151 15.34 12.26 4.17
CA ALA A 151 15.76 12.79 2.88
C ALA A 151 15.80 11.71 1.81
N VAL A 152 15.60 12.09 0.54
CA VAL A 152 15.87 11.19 -0.60
C VAL A 152 17.38 10.90 -0.68
N VAL A 153 17.75 9.63 -0.53
CA VAL A 153 19.15 9.16 -0.59
C VAL A 153 19.49 8.42 -1.88
N ASP A 154 18.48 7.85 -2.54
CA ASP A 154 18.63 7.23 -3.86
C ASP A 154 17.36 7.46 -4.68
N ASP A 155 17.53 7.83 -5.94
CA ASP A 155 16.46 7.99 -6.91
C ASP A 155 16.78 7.37 -8.28
N ARG A 156 17.82 6.53 -8.32
CA ARG A 156 18.28 5.83 -9.53
C ARG A 156 17.51 4.54 -9.75
N ARG A 157 16.99 3.93 -8.68
CA ARG A 157 16.18 2.71 -8.77
C ARG A 157 14.91 2.93 -9.61
N ARG A 158 14.49 1.86 -10.28
CA ARG A 158 13.31 1.80 -11.12
C ARG A 158 12.41 0.67 -10.66
N ASP A 159 11.10 0.86 -10.77
CA ASP A 159 10.15 -0.24 -10.58
C ASP A 159 10.14 -1.18 -11.81
N PRO A 160 9.42 -2.32 -11.77
CA PRO A 160 9.40 -3.29 -12.86
C PRO A 160 8.91 -2.75 -14.21
N ILE A 161 8.27 -1.58 -14.24
CA ILE A 161 7.79 -0.92 -15.46
C ILE A 161 8.57 0.37 -15.77
N GLY A 162 9.76 0.54 -15.18
CA GLY A 162 10.69 1.60 -15.51
C GLY A 162 10.39 2.97 -14.87
N ARG A 163 9.48 3.06 -13.90
CA ARG A 163 9.18 4.31 -13.18
C ARG A 163 10.22 4.57 -12.09
N ARG A 164 10.55 5.84 -11.87
CA ARG A 164 11.53 6.28 -10.86
C ARG A 164 11.02 6.01 -9.45
N LEU A 165 11.80 5.28 -8.67
CA LEU A 165 11.58 5.08 -7.23
C LEU A 165 12.41 6.10 -6.46
N HIS A 166 11.77 6.82 -5.55
CA HIS A 166 12.43 7.69 -4.58
C HIS A 166 12.59 6.90 -3.28
N HIS A 167 13.84 6.65 -2.89
CA HIS A 167 14.20 6.03 -1.64
C HIS A 167 14.54 7.11 -0.62
N LEU A 168 13.75 7.20 0.45
CA LEU A 168 13.95 8.11 1.55
C LEU A 168 14.56 7.38 2.73
N ARG A 169 15.45 8.06 3.45
CA ARG A 169 16.12 7.53 4.64
C ARG A 169 16.30 8.63 5.68
N ARG A 170 16.09 8.27 6.94
CA ARG A 170 16.38 9.09 8.12
C ARG A 170 17.24 8.26 9.07
N GLU A 171 18.41 8.80 9.40
CA GLU A 171 19.25 8.26 10.47
C GLU A 171 18.68 8.68 11.84
N PRO A 172 18.88 7.87 12.89
CA PRO A 172 18.52 8.27 14.25
C PRO A 172 19.35 9.48 14.67
N ALA A 173 18.73 10.40 15.42
CA ALA A 173 19.47 11.49 16.04
C ALA A 173 20.48 10.91 17.05
N PRO A 174 21.71 11.48 17.14
CA PRO A 174 22.68 11.02 18.12
C PRO A 174 22.11 11.18 19.52
N THR A 175 22.11 10.09 20.30
CA THR A 175 21.74 10.16 21.72
C THR A 175 22.78 11.05 22.41
N PRO A 176 22.39 12.09 23.17
CA PRO A 176 23.37 12.87 23.92
C PRO A 176 24.11 11.91 24.85
N GLU A 177 25.42 11.80 24.68
CA GLU A 177 26.28 11.05 25.59
C GLU A 177 25.96 11.55 27.00
N LYS A 178 25.56 10.62 27.88
CA LYS A 178 25.49 10.93 29.30
C LYS A 178 26.92 11.32 29.70
N ALA A 179 27.15 12.60 29.94
CA ALA A 179 28.37 13.08 30.54
C ALA A 179 28.57 12.31 31.85
N ASN A 180 29.61 11.47 31.87
CA ASN A 180 30.09 10.79 33.08
C ASN A 180 30.79 11.80 33.99
#